data_AF-A0A381WHN3-F1
#
_entry.id   AF-A0A381WHN3-F1
#
_cell.length_a   1.000
_cell.length_b   1.000
_cell.length_c   1.000
_cell.angle_alpha   90.00
_cell.angle_beta   90.00
_cell.angle_gamma   90.00
#
_symmetry.space_group_name_H-M   'P 1'
#
loop_
_entity.id
_entity.type
_entity.pdbx_description
1 polymer ?
#
loop_
_entity_poly.entity_id
_entity_poly.type
_entity_poly.pdbx_seq_one_letter_code
_entity_poly.pdbx_strand_id
1 'polypeptide(L)'
;QAARSREGAVTIVKKALRTSFSADVAVLILFGDPRGNDNEDSRFLRVIERADVAIAPFKTFLEASVPRCGQIRDTQRDFLFGPEALEIGSAALVPLGPKCRVGFLAIGSRDADYFHPGKSMDFLSRLGDLVGCALHAD
;
A
#
# COMPACT_ATOMS: atom_id res chain seq x y z
N GLN A 1 -9.08 22.15 4.85
CA GLN A 1 -7.66 22.56 5.01
C GLN A 1 -6.74 21.36 5.29
N ALA A 2 -7.21 20.29 5.94
CA ALA A 2 -6.42 19.07 6.17
C ALA A 2 -5.95 18.34 4.88
N ALA A 3 -6.68 18.40 3.77
CA ALA A 3 -6.27 17.73 2.52
C ALA A 3 -5.12 18.41 1.76
N ARG A 4 -4.60 19.56 2.23
CA ARG A 4 -3.51 20.29 1.54
C ARG A 4 -2.10 19.91 2.00
N SER A 5 -1.95 19.04 3.01
CA SER A 5 -0.65 18.51 3.39
C SER A 5 -0.61 17.01 3.17
N ARG A 6 0.57 16.49 2.82
CA ARG A 6 0.82 15.05 2.63
C ARG A 6 0.37 14.22 3.84
N GLU A 7 0.62 14.73 5.05
CA GLU A 7 0.20 14.10 6.31
C GLU A 7 -1.33 13.99 6.43
N GLY A 8 -2.07 15.04 6.05
CA GLY A 8 -3.51 15.00 6.05
C GLY A 8 -4.08 14.09 4.96
N ALA A 9 -3.44 14.01 3.79
CA ALA A 9 -3.78 13.02 2.76
C ALA A 9 -3.59 11.59 3.28
N VAL A 10 -2.45 11.28 3.92
CA VAL A 10 -2.20 9.97 4.57
C VAL A 10 -3.29 9.64 5.60
N THR A 11 -3.65 10.61 6.44
CA THR A 11 -4.69 10.43 7.47
C THR A 11 -6.05 10.10 6.86
N ILE A 12 -6.44 10.78 5.78
CA ILE A 12 -7.69 10.53 5.05
C ILE A 12 -7.67 9.15 4.41
N VAL A 13 -6.58 8.78 3.75
CA VAL A 13 -6.42 7.46 3.11
C VAL A 13 -6.51 6.35 4.16
N LYS A 14 -5.81 6.49 5.29
CA LYS A 14 -5.89 5.54 6.41
C LYS A 14 -7.33 5.34 6.87
N LYS A 15 -8.07 6.44 7.08
CA LYS A 15 -9.47 6.38 7.51
C LYS A 15 -10.38 5.73 6.46
N ALA A 16 -10.22 6.08 5.20
CA ALA A 16 -11.01 5.53 4.11
C ALA A 16 -10.82 4.01 3.98
N LEU A 17 -9.58 3.51 4.09
CA LEU A 17 -9.29 2.08 4.02
C LEU A 17 -9.92 1.29 5.17
N ARG A 18 -9.86 1.81 6.40
CA ARG A 18 -10.49 1.15 7.56
C ARG A 18 -12.02 1.10 7.45
N THR A 19 -12.63 2.09 6.82
CA THR A 19 -14.10 2.23 6.79
C THR A 19 -14.74 1.57 5.56
N SER A 20 -14.05 1.57 4.42
CA SER A 20 -14.63 1.20 3.13
C SER A 20 -14.11 -0.12 2.53
N PHE A 21 -12.99 -0.66 3.04
CA PHE A 21 -12.35 -1.84 2.45
C PHE A 21 -12.39 -3.10 3.32
N SER A 22 -13.04 -3.06 4.50
CA SER A 22 -13.02 -4.17 5.49
C SER A 22 -11.64 -4.80 5.65
N ALA A 23 -10.58 -4.00 5.51
CA ALA A 23 -9.22 -4.47 5.52
C ALA A 23 -8.84 -4.83 6.95
N ASP A 24 -8.41 -6.07 7.17
CA ASP A 24 -7.86 -6.47 8.47
C ASP A 24 -6.56 -5.70 8.76
N VAL A 25 -5.76 -5.47 7.71
CA VAL A 25 -4.52 -4.69 7.78
C VAL A 25 -4.30 -3.90 6.49
N ALA A 26 -3.71 -2.73 6.59
CA ALA A 26 -3.27 -1.95 5.43
C ALA A 26 -1.96 -1.23 5.74
N VAL A 27 -1.08 -1.18 4.75
CA VAL A 27 0.23 -0.53 4.83
C VAL A 27 0.49 0.27 3.57
N LEU A 28 0.84 1.54 3.75
CA LEU A 28 1.21 2.50 2.74
C LEU A 28 2.73 2.61 2.71
N ILE A 29 3.33 2.22 1.59
CA ILE A 29 4.77 2.38 1.33
C ILE A 29 4.95 3.56 0.39
N LEU A 30 5.66 4.60 0.84
CA LEU A 30 6.02 5.73 -0.02
C LEU A 30 7.50 5.71 -0.35
N PHE A 31 7.83 6.08 -1.58
CA PHE A 31 9.21 6.25 -2.00
C PHE A 31 9.71 7.65 -1.66
N GLY A 32 10.82 7.73 -0.93
CA GLY A 32 11.42 8.99 -0.51
C GLY A 32 12.56 8.80 0.47
N ASP A 33 13.11 9.91 0.98
CA ASP A 33 14.11 9.87 2.04
C ASP A 33 13.43 9.47 3.37
N PRO A 34 13.86 8.38 4.03
CA PRO A 34 13.36 8.00 5.35
C PRO A 34 13.76 9.01 6.44
N ARG A 35 14.79 9.83 6.23
CA ARG A 35 15.27 10.82 7.18
C ARG A 35 14.28 11.99 7.24
N GLY A 36 13.60 12.14 8.39
CA GLY A 36 12.61 13.21 8.61
C GLY A 36 11.16 12.74 8.58
N ASN A 37 10.91 11.42 8.55
CA ASN A 37 9.57 10.86 8.67
C ASN A 37 9.34 10.29 10.09
N ASP A 38 9.29 11.18 11.08
CA ASP A 38 8.81 10.87 12.43
C ASP A 38 7.27 10.81 12.42
N ASN A 39 6.71 9.83 11.69
CA ASN A 39 5.30 9.53 11.80
C ASN A 39 5.08 8.61 13.01
N GLU A 40 4.22 9.03 13.95
CA GLU A 40 3.80 8.20 15.10
C GLU A 40 3.18 6.86 14.67
N ASP A 41 2.77 6.75 13.39
CA ASP A 41 2.03 5.63 12.83
C ASP A 41 2.86 4.79 11.84
N SER A 42 4.07 4.43 12.24
CA SER A 42 5.02 3.59 11.47
C SER A 42 4.45 2.23 11.03
N ARG A 43 3.36 1.79 11.67
CA ARG A 43 2.62 0.58 11.31
C ARG A 43 1.78 0.74 10.04
N PHE A 44 1.24 1.93 9.78
CA PHE A 44 0.47 2.19 8.56
C PHE A 44 1.34 2.80 7.46
N LEU A 45 2.19 3.77 7.78
CA LEU A 45 3.00 4.48 6.79
C LEU A 45 4.48 4.13 6.97
N ARG A 46 5.12 3.71 5.88
CA ARG A 46 6.57 3.54 5.83
C ARG A 46 7.13 4.28 4.63
N VAL A 47 8.23 4.98 4.85
CA VAL A 47 8.97 5.66 3.78
C VAL A 47 10.30 4.96 3.59
N ILE A 48 10.59 4.62 2.35
CA ILE A 48 11.73 3.80 1.96
C ILE A 48 12.30 4.32 0.66
N GLU A 49 13.60 4.15 0.46
CA GLU A 49 14.20 4.47 -0.82
C GLU A 49 13.72 3.48 -1.90
N ARG A 50 13.46 3.98 -3.11
CA ARG A 50 13.05 3.10 -4.23
C ARG A 50 14.12 2.08 -4.62
N ALA A 51 15.38 2.30 -4.24
CA ALA A 51 16.49 1.39 -4.49
C ALA A 51 16.78 0.45 -3.31
N ASP A 52 16.00 0.51 -2.23
CA ASP A 52 16.23 -0.28 -1.03
C ASP A 52 16.09 -1.79 -1.30
N VAL A 53 16.99 -2.58 -0.73
CA VAL A 53 16.99 -4.04 -0.88
C VAL A 53 15.73 -4.69 -0.30
N ALA A 54 15.11 -4.07 0.70
CA ALA A 54 13.96 -4.62 1.40
C ALA A 54 12.70 -4.66 0.51
N ILE A 55 12.62 -3.85 -0.56
CA ILE A 55 11.54 -3.92 -1.54
C ILE A 55 11.83 -4.85 -2.73
N ALA A 56 12.99 -5.51 -2.77
CA ALA A 56 13.34 -6.47 -3.82
C ALA A 56 12.27 -7.57 -4.08
N PRO A 57 11.58 -8.11 -3.05
CA PRO A 57 10.48 -9.06 -3.26
C PRO A 57 9.33 -8.51 -4.12
N PHE A 58 9.22 -7.19 -4.27
CA PHE A 58 8.16 -6.52 -5.05
C PHE A 58 8.61 -6.10 -6.45
N LYS A 59 9.85 -6.40 -6.86
CA LYS A 59 10.45 -5.92 -8.13
C LYS A 59 9.51 -6.06 -9.33
N THR A 60 8.98 -7.26 -9.58
CA THR A 60 8.11 -7.50 -10.76
C THR A 60 6.80 -6.73 -10.70
N PHE A 61 6.27 -6.47 -9.50
CA PHE A 61 5.08 -5.65 -9.29
C PHE A 61 5.38 -4.17 -9.57
N LEU A 62 6.50 -3.67 -9.05
CA LEU A 62 6.94 -2.29 -9.26
C LEU A 62 7.26 -1.99 -10.73
N GLU A 63 7.85 -2.96 -11.44
CA GLU A 63 8.13 -2.86 -12.88
C GLU A 63 6.86 -2.87 -13.72
N ALA A 64 5.91 -3.76 -13.39
CA ALA A 64 4.65 -3.85 -14.13
C ALA A 64 3.73 -2.64 -13.86
N SER A 65 3.78 -2.07 -12.64
CA SER A 65 2.97 -0.92 -12.22
C SER A 65 1.47 -1.11 -12.46
N VAL A 66 0.97 -2.33 -12.25
CA VAL A 66 -0.46 -2.69 -12.30
C VAL A 66 -0.86 -3.35 -10.98
N PRO A 67 -2.13 -3.22 -10.54
CA PRO A 67 -2.55 -3.87 -9.30
C PRO A 67 -2.37 -5.38 -9.35
N ARG A 68 -2.16 -5.99 -8.18
CA ARG A 68 -2.10 -7.45 -8.01
C ARG A 68 -2.95 -7.86 -6.83
N CYS A 69 -3.63 -8.99 -6.96
CA CYS A 69 -4.42 -9.59 -5.89
C CYS A 69 -4.15 -11.10 -5.80
N GLY A 70 -4.42 -11.65 -4.63
CA GLY A 70 -4.38 -13.08 -4.37
C GLY A 70 -3.51 -13.41 -3.17
N GLN A 71 -3.01 -14.65 -3.17
CA GLN A 71 -2.04 -15.08 -2.17
C GLN A 71 -0.73 -14.30 -2.31
N ILE A 72 -0.16 -13.95 -1.17
CA ILE A 72 1.10 -13.23 -1.07
C ILE A 72 2.19 -14.16 -0.52
N ARG A 73 3.42 -14.01 -1.01
CA ARG A 73 4.54 -14.81 -0.51
C ARG A 73 4.88 -14.42 0.92
N ASP A 74 5.33 -15.37 1.73
CA ASP A 74 5.70 -15.12 3.14
C ASP A 74 6.66 -13.93 3.28
N THR A 75 7.70 -13.85 2.45
CA THR A 75 8.67 -12.73 2.47
C THR A 75 8.04 -11.36 2.21
N GLN A 76 7.02 -11.30 1.34
CA GLN A 76 6.28 -10.06 1.06
C GLN A 76 5.31 -9.75 2.21
N ARG A 77 4.62 -10.78 2.74
CA ARG A 77 3.70 -10.65 3.87
C ARG A 77 4.42 -10.13 5.11
N ASP A 78 5.54 -10.76 5.47
CA ASP A 78 6.33 -10.42 6.65
C ASP A 78 6.90 -9.00 6.52
N PHE A 79 7.36 -8.62 5.32
CA PHE A 79 7.79 -7.25 5.05
C PHE A 79 6.64 -6.25 5.24
N LEU A 80 5.43 -6.55 4.75
CA LEU A 80 4.32 -5.61 4.78
C LEU A 80 3.66 -5.52 6.14
N PHE A 81 3.31 -6.66 6.72
CA PHE A 81 2.40 -6.75 7.86
C PHE A 81 3.09 -7.25 9.13
N GLY A 82 4.38 -7.59 9.06
CA GLY A 82 5.14 -8.14 10.17
C GLY A 82 4.98 -9.66 10.32
N PRO A 83 5.83 -10.30 11.13
CA PRO A 83 5.87 -11.76 11.29
C PRO A 83 4.63 -12.32 12.01
N GLU A 84 3.87 -11.50 12.73
CA GLU A 84 2.63 -11.91 13.40
C GLU A 84 1.43 -11.97 12.45
N ALA A 85 1.58 -11.49 11.22
CA ALA A 85 0.50 -11.46 10.23
C ALA A 85 0.29 -12.80 9.50
N LEU A 86 0.66 -13.93 10.12
CA LEU A 86 0.50 -15.28 9.55
C LEU A 86 -0.95 -15.59 9.14
N GLU A 87 -1.91 -14.90 9.75
CA GLU A 87 -3.34 -15.06 9.48
C GLU A 87 -3.80 -14.42 8.17
N ILE A 88 -2.98 -13.62 7.47
CA ILE A 88 -3.36 -12.97 6.20
C ILE A 88 -3.41 -14.01 5.07
N GLY A 89 -4.63 -14.37 4.66
CA GLY A 89 -4.92 -15.34 3.61
C GLY A 89 -4.87 -14.74 2.19
N SER A 90 -5.15 -13.45 2.04
CA SER A 90 -5.06 -12.75 0.74
C SER A 90 -4.64 -11.30 0.88
N ALA A 91 -4.07 -10.73 -0.19
CA ALA A 91 -3.68 -9.33 -0.23
C ALA A 91 -3.93 -8.69 -1.61
N ALA A 92 -4.12 -7.37 -1.59
CA ALA A 92 -4.07 -6.50 -2.76
C ALA A 92 -2.86 -5.57 -2.68
N LEU A 93 -2.09 -5.50 -3.76
CA LEU A 93 -1.02 -4.54 -3.99
C LEU A 93 -1.48 -3.53 -5.04
N VAL A 94 -1.42 -2.25 -4.70
CA VAL A 94 -1.95 -1.16 -5.52
C VAL A 94 -0.84 -0.14 -5.78
N PRO A 95 -0.36 0.02 -7.01
CA PRO A 95 0.68 1.00 -7.33
C PRO A 95 0.11 2.42 -7.17
N LEU A 96 0.94 3.36 -6.70
CA LEU A 96 0.55 4.75 -6.51
C LEU A 96 1.22 5.67 -7.52
N GLY A 97 0.38 6.42 -8.22
CA GLY A 97 0.80 7.34 -9.26
C GLY A 97 1.39 6.64 -10.50
N PRO A 98 1.74 7.42 -11.53
CA PRO A 98 2.21 6.86 -12.79
C PRO A 98 3.54 6.12 -12.60
N LYS A 99 3.63 4.92 -13.18
CA LYS A 99 4.79 4.01 -13.06
C LYS A 99 5.18 3.68 -11.62
N CYS A 100 4.19 3.65 -10.72
CA CYS A 100 4.37 3.35 -9.30
C CYS A 100 5.38 4.30 -8.63
N ARG A 101 5.50 5.54 -9.12
CA ARG A 101 6.60 6.44 -8.71
C ARG A 101 6.46 6.97 -7.30
N VAL A 102 5.22 7.07 -6.79
CA VAL A 102 4.95 7.59 -5.45
C VAL A 102 5.20 6.53 -4.39
N GLY A 103 4.95 5.26 -4.73
CA GLY A 103 4.94 4.17 -3.77
C GLY A 103 3.86 3.15 -4.13
N PHE A 104 3.42 2.39 -3.15
CA PHE A 104 2.33 1.44 -3.30
C PHE A 104 1.56 1.26 -1.99
N LEU A 105 0.28 0.89 -2.12
CA LEU A 105 -0.57 0.50 -1.01
C LEU A 105 -0.70 -1.03 -0.99
N ALA A 106 -0.54 -1.61 0.19
CA ALA A 106 -0.84 -3.01 0.46
C ALA A 106 -2.05 -3.12 1.39
N ILE A 107 -2.99 -3.98 1.05
CA ILE A 107 -4.18 -4.25 1.85
C ILE A 107 -4.25 -5.76 2.06
N GLY A 108 -4.28 -6.20 3.31
CA GLY A 108 -4.36 -7.61 3.68
C GLY A 108 -5.72 -7.95 4.28
N SER A 109 -6.19 -9.17 3.99
CA SER A 109 -7.34 -9.78 4.66
C SER A 109 -7.00 -11.19 5.14
N ARG A 110 -7.59 -11.58 6.27
CA ARG A 110 -7.51 -12.95 6.78
C ARG A 110 -8.29 -13.95 5.92
N ASP A 111 -9.30 -13.47 5.20
CA ASP A 111 -10.03 -14.28 4.24
C ASP A 111 -9.21 -14.46 2.95
N ALA A 112 -8.89 -15.70 2.62
CA ALA A 112 -8.09 -16.08 1.46
C ALA A 112 -8.79 -15.81 0.12
N ASP A 113 -10.13 -15.72 0.13
CA ASP A 113 -10.93 -15.44 -1.06
C ASP A 113 -11.28 -13.95 -1.17
N TYR A 114 -10.96 -13.13 -0.16
CA TYR A 114 -11.35 -11.72 -0.19
C TYR A 114 -10.70 -10.94 -1.33
N PHE A 115 -9.39 -11.09 -1.55
CA PHE A 115 -8.68 -10.45 -2.66
C PHE A 115 -8.39 -11.46 -3.78
N HIS A 116 -9.40 -11.77 -4.59
CA HIS A 116 -9.25 -12.61 -5.78
C HIS A 116 -9.32 -11.78 -7.09
N PRO A 117 -8.72 -12.25 -8.21
CA PRO A 117 -8.72 -11.51 -9.49
C PRO A 117 -10.11 -11.18 -10.07
N GLY A 118 -11.16 -11.92 -9.69
CA GLY A 118 -12.54 -11.60 -10.07
C GLY A 118 -13.12 -10.36 -9.36
N LYS A 119 -12.42 -9.80 -8.37
CA LYS A 119 -12.79 -8.58 -7.66
C LYS A 119 -12.17 -7.42 -8.41
N SER A 120 -12.94 -6.34 -8.60
CA SER A 120 -12.65 -5.27 -9.56
C SER A 120 -11.23 -4.70 -9.45
N MET A 121 -10.32 -5.19 -10.31
CA MET A 121 -8.95 -4.68 -10.47
C MET A 121 -8.95 -3.23 -10.98
N ASP A 122 -10.00 -2.86 -11.71
CA ASP A 122 -10.23 -1.49 -12.17
C ASP A 122 -10.47 -0.53 -10.99
N PHE A 123 -11.22 -0.97 -9.99
CA PHE A 123 -11.43 -0.18 -8.77
C PHE A 123 -10.12 0.03 -8.02
N LEU A 124 -9.29 -1.01 -7.89
CA LEU A 124 -7.96 -0.88 -7.27
C LEU A 124 -7.04 0.05 -8.05
N SER A 125 -7.07 -0.01 -9.39
CA SER A 125 -6.32 0.91 -10.24
C SER A 125 -6.74 2.36 -9.98
N ARG A 126 -8.06 2.64 -9.98
CA ARG A 126 -8.61 3.98 -9.71
C ARG A 126 -8.29 4.48 -8.30
N LEU A 127 -8.31 3.59 -7.31
CA LEU A 127 -7.87 3.89 -5.96
C LEU A 127 -6.40 4.33 -5.96
N GLY A 128 -5.55 3.57 -6.65
CA GLY A 128 -4.11 3.88 -6.75
C GLY A 128 -3.83 5.23 -7.39
N ASP A 129 -4.56 5.58 -8.44
CA ASP A 129 -4.47 6.89 -9.09
C ASP A 129 -4.91 8.01 -8.15
N LEU A 130 -6.06 7.86 -7.49
CA LEU A 130 -6.60 8.87 -6.58
C LEU A 130 -5.68 9.12 -5.38
N VAL A 131 -5.23 8.04 -4.74
CA VAL A 131 -4.31 8.11 -3.60
C VAL A 131 -2.96 8.67 -4.04
N GLY A 132 -2.46 8.24 -5.20
CA GLY A 132 -1.25 8.77 -5.81
C GLY A 132 -1.34 10.28 -6.01
N CYS A 133 -2.42 10.79 -6.60
CA CYS A 133 -2.64 12.22 -6.78
C CYS A 133 -2.70 12.99 -5.46
N ALA A 134 -3.43 12.48 -4.46
CA ALA A 134 -3.57 13.14 -3.16
C ALA A 134 -2.25 13.25 -2.39
N LEU A 135 -1.36 12.27 -2.57
CA LEU A 135 -0.05 12.23 -1.90
C LEU A 135 1.05 12.98 -2.66
N HIS A 136 0.79 13.30 -3.93
CA HIS A 136 1.72 14.05 -4.79
C HIS A 136 1.36 15.53 -4.92
N ALA A 137 0.21 15.95 -4.39
CA ALA A 137 -0.19 17.34 -4.35
C ALA A 137 0.69 18.07 -3.32
N ASP A 138 1.70 18.77 -3.83
CA ASP A 138 2.45 19.81 -3.12
C ASP A 138 1.59 21.05 -2.86
#